data_AF-A0A658NK88-F1
#
_entry.id   AF-A0A658NK88-F1
#
_cell.length_a   1.000
_cell.length_b   1.000
_cell.length_c   1.000
_cell.angle_alpha   90.00
_cell.angle_beta   90.00
_cell.angle_gamma   90.00
#
_symmetry.space_group_name_H-M   'P 1'
#
loop_
_entity.id
_entity.type
_entity.pdbx_description
1 polymer ?
#
loop_
_entity_poly.entity_id
_entity_poly.type
_entity_poly.pdbx_seq_one_letter_code
_entity_poly.pdbx_strand_id
1 'polypeptide(L)'
;GFQRLVEEVDGVPIWFDTPVADGSREGSSGLNIESAGCTTLDGVGALQYVRSRHLYRIIDGERVYDGTSDLGRIERQQDFI
;
A
#
# COMPACT_ATOMS: atom_id res chain seq x y z
N GLY A 1 13.84 -11.02 4.32
CA GLY A 1 12.90 -12.04 3.84
C GLY A 1 12.16 -11.43 2.68
N PHE A 2 10.96 -10.91 2.93
CA PHE A 2 10.11 -10.25 1.93
C PHE A 2 10.79 -9.11 1.15
N GLN A 3 11.33 -8.10 1.86
CA GLN A 3 11.90 -6.90 1.19
C GLN A 3 12.99 -7.24 0.18
N ARG A 4 13.93 -8.12 0.57
CA ARG A 4 14.99 -8.61 -0.32
C ARG A 4 14.46 -9.32 -1.56
N LEU A 5 13.39 -10.09 -1.41
CA LEU A 5 12.76 -10.81 -2.51
C LEU A 5 12.14 -9.84 -3.53
N VAL A 6 11.50 -8.78 -3.04
CA VAL A 6 10.98 -7.70 -3.88
C VAL A 6 12.11 -6.93 -4.57
N GLU A 7 13.20 -6.65 -3.87
CA GLU A 7 14.39 -6.01 -4.47
C GLU A 7 15.06 -6.89 -5.53
N GLU A 8 15.08 -8.22 -5.36
CA GLU A 8 15.63 -9.15 -6.34
C GLU A 8 14.84 -9.20 -7.67
N VAL A 9 13.58 -8.76 -7.67
CA VAL A 9 12.73 -8.67 -8.86
C VAL A 9 12.56 -7.23 -9.37
N ASP A 10 13.43 -6.31 -8.93
CA ASP A 10 13.40 -4.88 -9.27
C ASP A 10 12.10 -4.16 -8.85
N GLY A 11 11.49 -4.61 -7.76
CA GLY A 11 10.25 -4.05 -7.22
C GLY A 11 8.99 -4.66 -7.82
N VAL A 12 7.83 -4.20 -7.35
CA VAL A 12 6.52 -4.68 -7.82
C VAL A 12 5.65 -3.51 -8.27
N PRO A 13 5.17 -3.49 -9.52
CA PRO A 13 4.25 -2.47 -10.00
C PRO A 13 2.86 -2.66 -9.41
N ILE A 14 2.36 -1.66 -8.71
CA ILE A 14 1.00 -1.64 -8.15
C ILE A 14 0.24 -0.45 -8.74
N TRP A 15 -0.97 -0.71 -9.22
CA TRP A 15 -1.86 0.34 -9.69
C TRP A 15 -2.68 0.93 -8.54
N PHE A 16 -2.71 2.27 -8.45
CA PHE A 16 -3.53 3.03 -7.53
C PHE A 16 -4.49 3.92 -8.33
N ASP A 17 -5.78 3.81 -8.09
CA ASP A 17 -6.80 4.65 -8.74
C ASP A 17 -6.84 6.09 -8.20
N THR A 18 -6.32 6.29 -6.99
CA THR A 18 -6.27 7.53 -6.23
C THR A 18 -4.97 7.55 -5.39
N PRO A 19 -4.51 8.72 -4.92
CA PRO A 19 -3.47 8.75 -3.90
C PRO A 19 -3.93 7.98 -2.65
N VAL A 20 -3.03 7.22 -2.03
CA VAL A 20 -3.34 6.43 -0.83
C VAL A 20 -2.33 6.64 0.27
N ALA A 21 -2.78 6.57 1.51
CA ALA A 21 -1.90 6.59 2.66
C ALA A 21 -2.41 5.66 3.75
N ASP A 22 -1.48 5.00 4.45
CA ASP A 22 -1.78 4.23 5.64
C ASP A 22 -1.50 5.07 6.88
N GLY A 23 -2.46 5.11 7.81
CA GLY A 23 -2.22 5.71 9.11
C GLY A 23 -3.48 6.14 9.82
N SER A 24 -3.70 5.59 11.01
CA SER A 24 -4.75 6.00 11.93
C SER A 24 -4.14 6.51 13.25
N ARG A 25 -4.97 6.83 14.24
CA ARG A 25 -4.51 7.11 15.61
C ARG A 25 -3.74 5.95 16.24
N GLU A 26 -3.93 4.73 15.75
CA GLU A 26 -3.39 3.50 16.33
C GLU A 26 -2.03 3.10 15.73
N GLY A 27 -1.62 3.75 14.65
CA GLY A 27 -0.34 3.50 13.99
C GLY A 27 -0.42 3.58 12.47
N SER A 28 0.75 3.51 11.85
CA SER A 28 0.94 3.52 10.40
C SER A 28 2.09 2.58 10.03
N SER A 29 1.94 1.90 8.89
CA SER A 29 3.01 1.18 8.20
C SER A 29 4.03 2.13 7.54
N GLY A 30 3.64 3.39 7.30
CA GLY A 30 4.43 4.39 6.57
C GLY A 30 4.11 4.48 5.08
N LEU A 31 3.14 3.70 4.56
CA LEU A 31 2.72 3.79 3.16
C LEU A 31 2.15 5.19 2.86
N ASN A 32 2.73 5.86 1.87
CA ASN A 32 2.25 7.15 1.34
C ASN A 32 2.50 7.21 -0.17
N ILE A 33 1.43 7.13 -0.95
CA ILE A 33 1.43 7.20 -2.42
C ILE A 33 0.72 8.49 -2.81
N GLU A 34 1.47 9.45 -3.32
CA GLU A 34 1.00 10.83 -3.50
C GLU A 34 0.21 11.05 -4.79
N SER A 35 0.25 10.11 -5.74
CA SER A 35 -0.40 10.22 -7.03
C SER A 35 -1.07 8.92 -7.46
N ALA A 36 -2.18 9.06 -8.19
CA ALA A 36 -2.81 7.94 -8.87
C ALA A 36 -1.93 7.46 -10.04
N GLY A 37 -2.03 6.19 -10.38
CA GLY A 37 -1.29 5.54 -11.45
C GLY A 37 -0.54 4.30 -10.99
N CYS A 38 0.35 3.82 -11.86
CA CYS A 38 1.23 2.70 -11.55
C CYS A 38 2.45 3.21 -10.78
N THR A 39 2.64 2.70 -9.57
CA THR A 39 3.84 2.95 -8.78
C THR A 39 4.59 1.63 -8.58
N THR A 40 5.86 1.58 -8.98
CA THR A 40 6.74 0.45 -8.64
C THR A 40 7.19 0.58 -7.20
N LEU A 41 6.76 -0.34 -6.36
CA LEU A 41 7.14 -0.40 -4.95
C LEU A 41 8.45 -1.19 -4.80
N ASP A 42 9.44 -0.57 -4.15
CA ASP A 42 10.65 -1.26 -3.71
C ASP A 42 10.35 -2.16 -2.49
N GLY A 43 11.38 -2.85 -1.98
CA GLY A 43 11.19 -3.77 -0.85
C GLY A 43 10.60 -3.10 0.39
N VAL A 44 10.88 -1.82 0.63
CA VAL A 44 10.33 -1.06 1.75
C VAL A 44 8.87 -0.71 1.46
N GLY A 45 8.58 -0.06 0.34
CA GLY A 45 7.24 0.34 -0.06
C GLY A 45 6.28 -0.83 -0.16
N ALA A 46 6.74 -1.96 -0.71
CA ALA A 46 5.96 -3.19 -0.78
C ALA A 46 5.64 -3.73 0.61
N LEU A 47 6.60 -3.69 1.55
CA LEU A 47 6.36 -4.12 2.92
C LEU A 47 5.35 -3.21 3.62
N GLN A 48 5.42 -1.90 3.38
CA GLN A 48 4.46 -0.94 3.92
C GLN A 48 3.06 -1.21 3.35
N TYR A 49 2.96 -1.47 2.05
CA TYR A 49 1.72 -1.79 1.35
C TYR A 49 1.03 -3.04 1.93
N VAL A 50 1.72 -4.17 2.00
CA VAL A 50 1.14 -5.44 2.51
C VAL A 50 0.90 -5.45 4.02
N ARG A 51 1.44 -4.46 4.75
CA ARG A 51 1.22 -4.26 6.20
C ARG A 51 0.19 -3.18 6.52
N SER A 52 -0.28 -2.42 5.52
CA SER A 52 -1.32 -1.42 5.73
C SER A 52 -2.56 -2.10 6.28
N ARG A 53 -3.02 -1.60 7.43
CA ARG A 53 -4.26 -2.05 8.08
C ARG A 53 -5.35 -1.01 7.97
N HIS A 54 -4.94 0.25 7.81
CA HIS A 54 -5.81 1.40 7.79
C HIS A 54 -5.54 2.21 6.51
N LEU A 55 -5.84 1.64 5.35
CA LEU A 55 -5.67 2.31 4.08
C LEU A 55 -6.75 3.39 3.90
N TYR A 56 -6.31 4.60 3.53
CA TYR A 56 -7.18 5.69 3.13
C TYR A 56 -6.88 6.07 1.70
N ARG A 57 -7.93 6.24 0.89
CA ARG A 57 -7.87 6.96 -0.38
C ARG A 57 -7.96 8.46 -0.11
N ILE A 58 -7.25 9.26 -0.89
CA ILE A 58 -7.36 10.72 -0.85
C ILE A 58 -8.18 11.16 -2.06
N ILE A 59 -9.42 11.58 -1.81
CA ILE A 59 -10.38 11.99 -2.85
C ILE A 59 -10.76 13.43 -2.55
N ASP A 60 -10.55 14.33 -3.51
CA ASP A 60 -10.80 15.78 -3.35
C ASP A 60 -10.11 16.40 -2.11
N GLY A 61 -8.96 15.85 -1.71
CA GLY A 61 -8.21 16.28 -0.52
C GLY A 61 -8.70 15.67 0.80
N GLU A 62 -9.78 14.89 0.79
CA GLU A 62 -10.32 14.21 1.97
C GLU A 62 -9.82 12.76 2.07
N ARG A 63 -9.51 12.33 3.30
CA ARG A 63 -9.12 10.94 3.59
C ARG A 63 -10.36 10.08 3.72
N VAL A 64 -10.65 9.29 2.70
CA VAL A 64 -11.75 8.32 2.68
C VAL A 64 -11.21 6.95 3.04
N TYR A 65 -11.72 6.38 4.13
CA TYR A 65 -11.30 5.05 4.55
C TYR A 65 -11.69 4.00 3.51
N ASP A 66 -10.75 3.15 3.09
CA ASP A 66 -11.00 2.12 2.06
C ASP A 66 -11.97 1.04 2.57
N GLY A 67 -12.08 0.86 3.89
CA GLY A 67 -13.09 -0.01 4.51
C GLY A 67 -12.78 -1.50 4.46
N THR A 68 -11.80 -1.92 3.66
CA THR A 68 -11.46 -3.35 3.46
C THR A 68 -10.63 -3.95 4.60
N SER A 69 -9.91 -3.12 5.37
CA SER A 69 -9.06 -3.51 6.51
C SER A 69 -8.29 -4.84 6.26
N ASP A 70 -8.55 -5.89 7.04
CA ASP A 70 -7.90 -7.21 6.90
C ASP A 70 -8.20 -7.95 5.60
N LEU A 71 -9.39 -7.78 5.00
CA LEU A 71 -9.71 -8.37 3.70
C LEU A 71 -8.83 -7.77 2.61
N GLY A 72 -8.71 -6.43 2.61
CA GLY A 72 -7.79 -5.76 1.69
C GLY A 72 -6.33 -6.08 1.99
N ARG A 73 -5.97 -6.43 3.23
CA ARG A 73 -4.61 -6.90 3.54
C ARG A 73 -4.34 -8.28 2.94
N ILE A 74 -5.32 -9.18 2.93
CA ILE A 74 -5.19 -10.51 2.30
C ILE A 74 -5.07 -10.35 0.80
N GLU A 75 -5.94 -9.56 0.17
CA GLU A 75 -5.87 -9.30 -1.29
C GLU A 75 -4.50 -8.74 -1.70
N ARG A 76 -3.98 -7.76 -0.95
CA ARG A 76 -2.65 -7.18 -1.21
C ARG A 76 -1.49 -8.14 -0.98
N GLN A 77 -1.66 -9.17 -0.15
CA GLN A 77 -0.66 -10.24 -0.02
C GLN A 77 -0.71 -11.20 -1.21
N GLN A 78 -1.89 -11.42 -1.80
CA GLN A 78 -2.04 -12.23 -3.00
C GLN A 78 -1.45 -11.57 -4.24
N ASP A 79 -1.36 -10.24 -4.29
CA ASP A 79 -0.69 -9.51 -5.39
C ASP A 79 0.81 -9.88 -5.53
N PHE A 80 1.40 -10.55 -4.54
CA PHE A 80 2.81 -10.94 -4.50
C PHE A 80 3.04 -12.47 -4.59
N ILE A 81 1.99 -13.26 -4.88
CA ILE A 81 2.08 -14.72 -5.14
C ILE A 81 2.07 -14.97 -6.64
#